data_AF-A0A8D3WG44-F1
#
_entry.id   AF-A0A8D3WG44-F1
#
_cell.length_a   1.000
_cell.length_b   1.000
_cell.length_c   1.000
_cell.angle_alpha   90.00
_cell.angle_beta   90.00
_cell.angle_gamma   90.00
#
_symmetry.space_group_name_H-M   'P 1'
#
loop_
_entity.id
_entity.type
_entity.pdbx_description
1 polymer ?
#
loop_
_entity_poly.entity_id
_entity_poly.type
_entity_poly.pdbx_seq_one_letter_code
_entity_poly.pdbx_strand_id
1 'polypeptide(L)'
;MHVVPKTRTSAPGLRERKKQATRRALAEAAVRLAAEHGVENVTVEAISEAAGVSPRTFFNYFPSHDDAFVLVDDEVGERIRESVRRAPADRPPLDVVREALVTELDGFEARQELWALQSKVLQRSPHLIHRGLKAHVAEERALAVAITDWLDATRPGTEGPSGTDLFARLLAAVTQTALRVAIEHWCDHPGENVLANTFQEVFAQLAQGLPRPSA
;
A
#
# COMPACT_ATOMS: atom_id res chain seq x y z
N MET A 1 -12.58 -43.73 -1.51
CA MET A 1 -12.42 -42.65 -0.52
C MET A 1 -11.21 -41.83 -0.92
N HIS A 2 -11.42 -40.76 -1.68
CA HIS A 2 -10.35 -39.92 -2.24
C HIS A 2 -9.93 -38.90 -1.17
N VAL A 3 -8.69 -38.99 -0.69
CA VAL A 3 -8.10 -38.00 0.21
C VAL A 3 -7.71 -36.78 -0.62
N VAL A 4 -8.37 -35.65 -0.37
CA VAL A 4 -8.01 -34.33 -0.93
C VAL A 4 -6.77 -33.82 -0.18
N PRO A 5 -5.68 -33.45 -0.86
CA PRO A 5 -4.51 -32.90 -0.17
C PRO A 5 -4.78 -31.44 0.21
N LYS A 6 -4.55 -31.12 1.49
CA LYS A 6 -4.54 -29.76 2.03
C LYS A 6 -3.43 -28.95 1.36
N THR A 7 -3.79 -27.90 0.64
CA THR A 7 -2.85 -26.88 0.16
C THR A 7 -2.26 -26.15 1.38
N ARG A 8 -0.97 -26.40 1.65
CA ARG A 8 -0.18 -25.60 2.58
C ARG A 8 0.10 -24.26 1.91
N THR A 9 -0.41 -23.17 2.47
CA THR A 9 0.05 -21.81 2.16
C THR A 9 1.53 -21.72 2.55
N SER A 10 2.44 -21.96 1.60
CA SER A 10 3.88 -21.85 1.85
C SER A 10 4.28 -20.39 1.84
N ALA A 11 4.97 -19.96 2.90
CA ALA A 11 5.66 -18.67 2.97
C ALA A 11 6.42 -18.39 1.65
N PRO A 12 6.51 -17.12 1.21
CA PRO A 12 7.17 -16.78 -0.05
C PRO A 12 8.57 -17.39 -0.07
N GLY A 13 8.84 -18.20 -1.10
CA GLY A 13 10.14 -18.85 -1.26
C GLY A 13 11.27 -17.82 -1.30
N LEU A 14 12.49 -18.24 -0.96
CA LEU A 14 13.68 -17.37 -0.92
C LEU A 14 13.84 -16.51 -2.18
N ARG A 15 13.41 -17.03 -3.34
CA ARG A 15 13.43 -16.32 -4.62
C ARG A 15 12.48 -15.12 -4.68
N GLU A 16 11.26 -15.23 -4.15
CA GLU A 16 10.29 -14.13 -4.18
C GLU A 16 10.68 -13.02 -3.21
N ARG A 17 11.18 -13.38 -2.02
CA ARG A 17 11.73 -12.41 -1.07
C ARG A 17 12.92 -11.64 -1.64
N LYS A 18 13.84 -12.34 -2.32
CA LYS A 18 14.97 -11.70 -3.01
C LYS A 18 14.48 -10.76 -4.12
N LYS A 19 13.48 -11.19 -4.88
CA LYS A 19 12.87 -10.39 -5.95
C LYS A 19 12.28 -9.09 -5.39
N GLN A 20 11.48 -9.16 -4.33
CA GLN A 20 10.88 -7.98 -3.70
C GLN A 20 11.91 -7.07 -3.04
N ALA A 21 12.92 -7.64 -2.36
CA ALA A 21 14.01 -6.85 -1.79
C ALA A 21 14.77 -6.06 -2.87
N THR A 22 15.05 -6.67 -4.03
CA THR A 22 15.67 -5.96 -5.15
C THR A 22 14.77 -4.88 -5.73
N ARG A 23 13.47 -5.17 -5.94
CA ARG A 23 12.50 -4.17 -6.41
C ARG A 23 12.46 -2.96 -5.49
N ARG A 24 12.43 -3.20 -4.18
CA ARG A 24 12.43 -2.17 -3.15
C ARG A 24 13.72 -1.35 -3.15
N ALA A 25 14.89 -1.99 -3.18
CA ALA A 25 16.18 -1.29 -3.22
C ALA A 25 16.30 -0.36 -4.45
N LEU A 26 15.82 -0.82 -5.61
CA LEU A 26 15.76 -0.02 -6.83
C LEU A 26 14.85 1.21 -6.70
N ALA A 27 13.64 1.05 -6.14
CA ALA A 27 12.70 2.15 -5.95
C ALA A 27 13.19 3.15 -4.89
N GLU A 28 13.80 2.66 -3.80
CA GLU A 28 14.43 3.50 -2.78
C GLU A 28 15.57 4.35 -3.37
N ALA A 29 16.45 3.75 -4.18
CA ALA A 29 17.51 4.46 -4.88
C ALA A 29 16.95 5.50 -5.86
N ALA A 30 15.93 5.14 -6.63
CA ALA A 30 15.27 6.05 -7.57
C ALA A 30 14.67 7.28 -6.87
N VAL A 31 13.91 7.09 -5.79
CA VAL A 31 13.31 8.20 -5.04
C VAL A 31 14.38 9.12 -4.43
N ARG A 32 15.45 8.55 -3.85
CA ARG A 32 16.54 9.33 -3.25
C ARG A 32 17.26 10.17 -4.32
N LEU A 33 17.66 9.56 -5.44
CA LEU A 33 18.30 10.26 -6.56
C LEU A 33 17.39 11.33 -7.17
N ALA A 34 16.10 11.06 -7.34
CA ALA A 34 15.15 12.03 -7.87
C ALA A 34 14.92 13.21 -6.93
N ALA A 35 14.94 12.98 -5.62
CA ALA A 35 14.81 14.06 -4.66
C ALA A 35 16.04 14.98 -4.66
N GLU A 36 17.23 14.45 -4.92
CA GLU A 36 18.50 15.19 -4.97
C GLU A 36 18.73 15.90 -6.32
N HIS A 37 18.53 15.20 -7.43
CA HIS A 37 18.91 15.68 -8.76
C HIS A 37 17.74 16.09 -9.65
N GLY A 38 16.51 15.78 -9.23
CA GLY A 38 15.31 15.93 -10.06
C GLY A 38 15.11 14.73 -10.99
N VAL A 39 13.85 14.33 -11.20
CA VAL A 39 13.44 13.14 -11.97
C VAL A 39 14.10 13.06 -13.36
N GLU A 40 14.15 14.18 -14.08
CA GLU A 40 14.67 14.24 -15.46
C GLU A 40 16.18 13.98 -15.56
N ASN A 41 16.93 14.12 -14.47
CA ASN A 41 18.38 13.96 -14.44
C ASN A 41 18.82 12.59 -13.91
N VAL A 42 17.88 11.77 -13.43
CA VAL A 42 18.18 10.42 -12.95
C VAL A 42 18.21 9.47 -14.14
N THR A 43 19.14 8.50 -14.14
CA THR A 43 19.25 7.49 -15.18
C THR A 43 19.08 6.08 -14.61
N VAL A 44 18.68 5.14 -15.45
CA VAL A 44 18.57 3.72 -15.07
C VAL A 44 19.92 3.18 -14.60
N GLU A 45 21.01 3.64 -15.20
CA GLU A 45 22.38 3.28 -14.82
C GLU A 45 22.70 3.73 -13.40
N ALA A 46 22.42 5.00 -13.06
CA ALA A 46 22.65 5.54 -11.72
C ALA A 46 21.81 4.82 -10.66
N ILE A 47 20.53 4.54 -10.95
CA ILE A 47 19.66 3.78 -10.05
C ILE A 47 20.21 2.35 -9.85
N SER A 48 20.61 1.70 -10.93
CA SER A 48 21.13 0.33 -10.89
C SER A 48 22.42 0.23 -10.09
N GLU A 49 23.34 1.19 -10.29
CA GLU A 49 24.58 1.32 -9.53
C GLU A 49 24.31 1.52 -8.04
N ALA A 50 23.45 2.47 -7.69
CA ALA A 50 23.07 2.75 -6.30
C ALA A 50 22.40 1.54 -5.62
N ALA A 51 21.66 0.71 -6.36
CA ALA A 51 21.04 -0.51 -5.86
C ALA A 51 21.92 -1.76 -5.95
N GLY A 52 23.15 -1.66 -6.48
CA GLY A 52 24.09 -2.77 -6.62
C GLY A 52 23.65 -3.85 -7.62
N VAL A 53 22.94 -3.48 -8.68
CA VAL A 53 22.46 -4.40 -9.73
C VAL A 53 22.81 -3.87 -11.14
N SER A 54 22.57 -4.69 -12.17
CA SER A 54 22.78 -4.27 -13.56
C SER A 54 21.55 -3.52 -14.13
N PRO A 55 21.70 -2.65 -15.15
CA PRO A 55 20.57 -2.08 -15.88
C PRO A 55 19.63 -3.13 -16.46
N ARG A 56 20.17 -4.27 -16.94
CA ARG A 56 19.35 -5.41 -17.36
C ARG A 56 18.48 -5.95 -16.21
N THR A 57 19.03 -5.97 -14.99
CA THR A 57 18.28 -6.36 -13.80
C THR A 57 17.19 -5.34 -13.49
N PHE A 58 17.45 -4.03 -13.59
CA PHE A 58 16.43 -2.99 -13.44
C PHE A 58 15.21 -3.26 -14.34
N PHE A 59 15.43 -3.49 -15.64
CA PHE A 59 14.34 -3.72 -16.60
C PHE A 59 13.56 -5.02 -16.37
N ASN A 60 14.08 -5.96 -15.57
CA ASN A 60 13.30 -7.12 -15.12
C ASN A 60 12.23 -6.75 -14.08
N TYR A 61 12.34 -5.59 -13.43
CA TYR A 61 11.42 -5.11 -12.41
C TYR A 61 10.57 -3.93 -12.88
N PHE A 62 11.16 -2.99 -13.61
CA PHE A 62 10.50 -1.75 -14.01
C PHE A 62 10.49 -1.65 -15.54
N PRO A 63 9.31 -1.54 -16.17
CA PRO A 63 9.20 -1.38 -17.62
C PRO A 63 9.85 -0.09 -18.13
N SER A 64 9.86 0.95 -17.30
CA SER A 64 10.47 2.24 -17.60
C SER A 64 11.16 2.84 -16.37
N HIS A 65 12.00 3.84 -16.62
CA HIS A 65 12.63 4.67 -15.60
C HIS A 65 11.61 5.26 -14.62
N ASP A 66 10.54 5.85 -15.15
CA ASP A 66 9.50 6.51 -14.35
C ASP A 66 8.75 5.57 -13.40
N ASP A 67 8.63 4.29 -13.76
CA ASP A 67 7.94 3.29 -12.92
C ASP A 67 8.70 3.03 -11.61
N ALA A 68 9.98 3.41 -11.50
CA ALA A 68 10.78 3.24 -10.29
C ALA A 68 10.57 4.37 -9.25
N PHE A 69 10.01 5.52 -9.62
CA PHE A 69 9.78 6.65 -8.70
C PHE A 69 8.52 6.53 -7.85
N VAL A 70 7.69 5.51 -8.10
CA VAL A 70 6.50 5.23 -7.32
C VAL A 70 6.81 4.06 -6.38
N LEU A 71 6.97 4.35 -5.09
CA LEU A 71 7.08 3.32 -4.06
C LEU A 71 5.74 2.60 -3.92
N VAL A 72 5.78 1.31 -4.21
CA VAL A 72 4.71 0.37 -3.92
C VAL A 72 5.37 -0.81 -3.23
N ASP A 73 4.86 -1.14 -2.04
CA ASP A 73 5.31 -2.30 -1.29
C ASP A 73 4.24 -3.40 -1.39
N ASP A 74 4.35 -4.22 -2.44
CA ASP A 74 3.40 -5.30 -2.73
C ASP A 74 3.29 -6.29 -1.56
N GLU A 75 4.38 -6.47 -0.78
CA GLU A 75 4.39 -7.37 0.38
C GLU A 75 3.57 -6.79 1.55
N VAL A 76 3.65 -5.48 1.78
CA VAL A 76 2.78 -4.78 2.76
C VAL A 76 1.32 -4.92 2.33
N GLY A 77 1.00 -4.63 1.07
CA GLY A 77 -0.36 -4.77 0.53
C GLY A 77 -0.90 -6.19 0.70
N GLU A 78 -0.09 -7.21 0.41
CA GLU A 78 -0.51 -8.60 0.58
C GLU A 78 -0.72 -8.98 2.05
N ARG A 79 0.11 -8.49 2.98
CA ARG A 79 -0.09 -8.71 4.42
C ARG A 79 -1.39 -8.08 4.91
N ILE A 80 -1.70 -6.86 4.47
CA ILE A 80 -2.97 -6.19 4.79
C ILE A 80 -4.15 -7.03 4.30
N ARG A 81 -4.14 -7.44 3.02
CA ARG A 81 -5.20 -8.27 2.43
C ARG A 81 -5.38 -9.60 3.13
N GLU A 82 -4.27 -10.25 3.50
CA GLU A 82 -4.31 -11.51 4.22
C GLU A 82 -4.83 -11.35 5.66
N SER A 83 -4.51 -10.24 6.32
CA SER A 83 -5.08 -9.89 7.62
C SER A 83 -6.60 -9.71 7.52
N VAL A 84 -7.08 -9.00 6.48
CA VAL A 84 -8.52 -8.84 6.20
C VAL A 84 -9.20 -10.20 5.99
N ARG A 85 -8.64 -11.07 5.14
CA ARG A 85 -9.21 -12.41 4.87
C ARG A 85 -9.32 -13.30 6.11
N ARG A 86 -8.46 -13.08 7.11
CA ARG A 86 -8.43 -13.87 8.36
C ARG A 86 -9.19 -13.23 9.52
N ALA A 87 -9.78 -12.06 9.32
CA ALA A 87 -10.44 -11.32 10.39
C ALA A 87 -11.68 -12.07 10.93
N PRO A 88 -12.00 -11.97 12.22
CA PRO A 88 -13.20 -12.58 12.79
C PRO A 88 -14.49 -12.05 12.16
N ALA A 89 -15.51 -12.91 12.06
CA ALA A 89 -16.76 -12.64 11.35
C ALA A 89 -17.66 -11.58 12.00
N ASP A 90 -17.51 -11.37 13.31
CA ASP A 90 -18.34 -10.49 14.14
C ASP A 90 -17.83 -9.03 14.18
N ARG A 91 -16.77 -8.73 13.42
CA ARG A 91 -16.14 -7.41 13.41
C ARG A 91 -16.85 -6.45 12.44
N PRO A 92 -16.98 -5.16 12.80
CA PRO A 92 -17.40 -4.13 11.85
C PRO A 92 -16.41 -4.05 10.67
N PRO A 93 -16.86 -3.94 9.41
CA PRO A 93 -15.96 -3.96 8.25
C PRO A 93 -14.87 -2.87 8.25
N LEU A 94 -15.20 -1.66 8.71
CA LEU A 94 -14.21 -0.58 8.84
C LEU A 94 -13.12 -0.92 9.87
N ASP A 95 -13.51 -1.57 10.97
CA ASP A 95 -12.56 -1.99 12.01
C ASP A 95 -11.61 -3.05 11.49
N VAL A 96 -12.10 -4.00 10.68
CA VAL A 96 -11.27 -5.04 10.06
C VAL A 96 -10.14 -4.44 9.22
N VAL A 97 -10.50 -3.50 8.34
CA VAL A 97 -9.48 -2.84 7.49
C VAL A 97 -8.57 -1.95 8.32
N ARG A 98 -9.12 -1.18 9.29
CA ARG A 98 -8.33 -0.35 10.20
C ARG A 98 -7.28 -1.18 10.95
N GLU A 99 -7.68 -2.32 11.53
CA GLU A 99 -6.78 -3.19 12.30
C GLU A 99 -5.70 -3.81 11.41
N ALA A 100 -6.03 -4.22 10.19
CA ALA A 100 -5.05 -4.69 9.21
C ALA A 100 -4.04 -3.61 8.80
N LEU A 101 -4.44 -2.34 8.77
CA LEU A 101 -3.53 -1.22 8.49
C LEU A 101 -2.65 -0.86 9.69
N VAL A 102 -3.20 -0.93 10.91
CA VAL A 102 -2.47 -0.64 12.15
C VAL A 102 -1.21 -1.52 12.29
N THR A 103 -1.28 -2.79 11.87
CA THR A 103 -0.13 -3.71 11.97
C THR A 103 1.06 -3.33 11.09
N GLU A 104 0.88 -2.42 10.14
CA GLU A 104 1.92 -2.01 9.19
C GLU A 104 2.48 -0.61 9.49
N LEU A 105 1.91 0.14 10.45
CA LEU A 105 2.27 1.53 10.76
C LEU A 105 3.74 1.69 11.15
N ASP A 106 4.28 0.81 11.99
CA ASP A 106 5.70 0.83 12.38
C ASP A 106 6.63 0.73 11.15
N GLY A 107 6.22 -0.04 10.13
CA GLY A 107 6.94 -0.19 8.87
C GLY A 107 6.88 1.06 8.00
N PHE A 108 5.82 1.87 8.10
CA PHE A 108 5.74 3.18 7.47
C PHE A 108 6.60 4.20 8.24
N GLU A 109 6.54 4.19 9.57
CA GLU A 109 7.34 5.07 10.44
C GLU A 109 8.84 4.88 10.23
N ALA A 110 9.31 3.63 10.17
CA ALA A 110 10.71 3.30 9.90
C ALA A 110 11.22 3.83 8.55
N ARG A 111 10.32 4.26 7.66
CA ARG A 111 10.62 4.79 6.32
C ARG A 111 10.11 6.23 6.12
N GLN A 112 9.89 6.99 7.20
CA GLN A 112 9.38 8.37 7.13
C GLN A 112 10.11 9.23 6.09
N GLU A 113 11.44 9.25 6.18
CA GLU A 113 12.29 10.05 5.30
C GLU A 113 11.99 9.73 3.83
N LEU A 114 11.89 8.45 3.50
CA LEU A 114 11.65 7.99 2.14
C LEU A 114 10.27 8.39 1.63
N TRP A 115 9.23 8.27 2.45
CA TRP A 115 7.87 8.72 2.10
C TRP A 115 7.81 10.23 1.90
N ALA A 116 8.49 11.00 2.74
CA ALA A 116 8.60 12.45 2.59
C ALA A 116 9.34 12.84 1.29
N LEU A 117 10.41 12.12 0.93
CA LEU A 117 11.11 12.33 -0.35
C LEU A 117 10.21 11.99 -1.55
N GLN A 118 9.49 10.88 -1.49
CA GLN A 118 8.56 10.49 -2.56
C GLN A 118 7.45 11.54 -2.75
N SER A 119 6.85 12.03 -1.67
CA SER A 119 5.85 13.10 -1.73
C SER A 119 6.40 14.33 -2.46
N LYS A 120 7.62 14.78 -2.10
CA LYS A 120 8.31 15.89 -2.77
C LYS A 120 8.57 15.63 -4.26
N VAL A 121 8.97 14.40 -4.61
CA VAL A 121 9.19 14.00 -6.01
C VAL A 121 7.90 14.07 -6.81
N LEU A 122 6.81 13.50 -6.30
CA LEU A 122 5.50 13.51 -6.99
C LEU A 122 4.93 14.93 -7.12
N GLN A 123 5.10 15.79 -6.12
CA GLN A 123 4.68 17.20 -6.17
C GLN A 123 5.45 18.00 -7.24
N ARG A 124 6.76 17.77 -7.38
CA ARG A 124 7.61 18.46 -8.36
C ARG A 124 7.47 17.93 -9.78
N SER A 125 7.00 16.68 -9.93
CA SER A 125 6.90 15.99 -11.21
C SER A 125 5.48 15.46 -11.42
N PRO A 126 4.49 16.32 -11.76
CA PRO A 126 3.09 15.91 -11.90
C PRO A 126 2.84 14.83 -12.96
N HIS A 127 3.74 14.68 -13.94
CA HIS A 127 3.69 13.59 -14.92
C HIS A 127 3.88 12.20 -14.29
N LEU A 128 4.33 12.10 -13.03
CA LEU A 128 4.39 10.82 -12.31
C LEU A 128 3.05 10.47 -11.63
N ILE A 129 2.12 11.41 -11.52
CA ILE A 129 0.84 11.21 -10.82
C ILE A 129 0.02 10.10 -11.49
N HIS A 130 -0.01 10.00 -12.82
CA HIS A 130 -0.77 8.93 -13.49
C HIS A 130 -0.21 7.54 -13.20
N ARG A 131 1.10 7.43 -12.91
CA ARG A 131 1.75 6.17 -12.51
C ARG A 131 1.35 5.81 -11.08
N GLY A 132 1.42 6.78 -10.17
CA GLY A 132 0.96 6.63 -8.79
C GLY A 132 -0.51 6.20 -8.73
N LEU A 133 -1.38 6.87 -9.49
CA LEU A 133 -2.80 6.54 -9.58
C LEU A 133 -3.02 5.10 -10.06
N LYS A 134 -2.29 4.64 -11.07
CA LYS A 134 -2.40 3.26 -11.57
C LYS A 134 -2.07 2.24 -10.48
N ALA A 135 -1.00 2.47 -9.72
CA ALA A 135 -0.63 1.60 -8.61
C ALA A 135 -1.70 1.61 -7.50
N HIS A 136 -2.17 2.80 -7.13
CA HIS A 136 -3.22 2.98 -6.13
C HIS A 136 -4.53 2.27 -6.52
N VAL A 137 -4.97 2.38 -7.77
CA VAL A 137 -6.19 1.70 -8.25
C VAL A 137 -6.04 0.18 -8.26
N ALA A 138 -4.85 -0.33 -8.56
CA ALA A 138 -4.60 -1.76 -8.53
C ALA A 138 -4.68 -2.31 -7.10
N GLU A 139 -4.06 -1.62 -6.15
CA GLU A 139 -4.08 -1.98 -4.73
C GLU A 139 -5.50 -1.88 -4.15
N GLU A 140 -6.23 -0.80 -4.46
CA GLU A 140 -7.64 -0.61 -4.09
C GLU A 140 -8.51 -1.79 -4.52
N ARG A 141 -8.39 -2.20 -5.78
CA ARG A 141 -9.15 -3.32 -6.33
C ARG A 141 -8.79 -4.64 -5.64
N ALA A 142 -7.50 -4.87 -5.38
CA ALA A 142 -7.06 -6.07 -4.70
C ALA A 142 -7.57 -6.13 -3.25
N LEU A 143 -7.59 -4.99 -2.54
CA LEU A 143 -8.18 -4.89 -1.21
C LEU A 143 -9.69 -5.09 -1.24
N ALA A 144 -10.39 -4.53 -2.21
CA ALA A 144 -11.83 -4.74 -2.38
C ALA A 144 -12.19 -6.22 -2.58
N VAL A 145 -11.40 -6.96 -3.37
CA VAL A 145 -11.56 -8.43 -3.51
C VAL A 145 -11.39 -9.13 -2.17
N ALA A 146 -10.34 -8.80 -1.40
CA ALA A 146 -10.13 -9.39 -0.08
C ALA A 146 -11.28 -9.10 0.91
N ILE A 147 -11.86 -7.90 0.85
CA ILE A 147 -13.03 -7.52 1.65
C ILE A 147 -14.27 -8.33 1.22
N THR A 148 -14.50 -8.48 -0.08
CA THR A 148 -15.60 -9.30 -0.61
C THR A 148 -15.46 -10.75 -0.18
N ASP A 149 -14.29 -11.35 -0.34
CA ASP A 149 -14.00 -12.73 0.07
C ASP A 149 -14.30 -12.93 1.57
N TRP A 150 -13.89 -11.98 2.41
CA TRP A 150 -14.16 -12.01 3.85
C TRP A 150 -15.66 -11.86 4.16
N LEU A 151 -16.37 -10.93 3.51
CA LEU A 151 -17.81 -10.72 3.71
C LEU A 151 -18.65 -11.92 3.25
N ASP A 152 -18.27 -12.57 2.16
CA ASP A 152 -18.97 -13.74 1.63
C ASP A 152 -18.73 -14.98 2.50
N ALA A 153 -17.49 -15.17 2.99
CA ALA A 153 -17.16 -16.26 3.91
C ALA A 153 -17.91 -16.18 5.26
N THR A 154 -18.30 -14.96 5.67
CA THR A 154 -18.94 -14.70 6.97
C THR A 154 -20.47 -14.67 6.89
N ARG A 155 -21.06 -14.74 5.68
CA ARG A 155 -22.51 -14.82 5.44
C ARG A 155 -22.91 -16.06 4.61
N PRO A 156 -22.70 -17.28 5.12
CA PRO A 156 -23.12 -18.48 4.39
C PRO A 156 -24.66 -18.52 4.27
N GLY A 157 -25.19 -18.44 3.04
CA GLY A 157 -26.59 -18.76 2.73
C GLY A 157 -27.48 -17.64 2.15
N THR A 158 -26.96 -16.44 1.86
CA THR A 158 -27.72 -15.43 1.09
C THR A 158 -27.44 -15.57 -0.41
N GLU A 159 -28.28 -16.32 -1.13
CA GLU A 159 -28.26 -16.37 -2.59
C GLU A 159 -28.88 -15.08 -3.18
N GLY A 160 -28.07 -14.26 -3.83
CA GLY A 160 -28.47 -13.05 -4.55
C GLY A 160 -27.25 -12.16 -4.86
N PRO A 161 -27.31 -11.25 -5.86
CA PRO A 161 -26.22 -10.31 -6.10
C PRO A 161 -26.01 -9.48 -4.84
N SER A 162 -24.92 -9.76 -4.15
CA SER A 162 -24.61 -9.15 -2.90
C SER A 162 -24.23 -7.69 -3.20
N GLY A 163 -24.92 -6.73 -2.58
CA GLY A 163 -24.55 -5.30 -2.63
C GLY A 163 -23.15 -5.02 -2.04
N THR A 164 -22.45 -6.09 -1.67
CA THR A 164 -21.10 -6.20 -1.18
C THR A 164 -20.06 -5.65 -2.16
N ASP A 165 -20.23 -5.77 -3.48
CA ASP A 165 -19.20 -5.24 -4.43
C ASP A 165 -19.03 -3.73 -4.28
N LEU A 166 -20.13 -2.97 -4.37
CA LEU A 166 -20.08 -1.52 -4.24
C LEU A 166 -19.57 -1.10 -2.86
N PHE A 167 -20.03 -1.79 -1.80
CA PHE A 167 -19.60 -1.54 -0.44
C PHE A 167 -18.10 -1.81 -0.24
N ALA A 168 -17.59 -2.96 -0.69
CA ALA A 168 -16.20 -3.38 -0.54
C ALA A 168 -15.26 -2.44 -1.31
N ARG A 169 -15.66 -2.05 -2.53
CA ARG A 169 -14.92 -1.06 -3.34
C ARG A 169 -14.89 0.30 -2.68
N LEU A 170 -16.03 0.78 -2.19
CA LEU A 170 -16.07 2.05 -1.45
C LEU A 170 -15.20 1.98 -0.20
N LEU A 171 -15.32 0.91 0.60
CA LEU A 171 -14.55 0.73 1.82
C LEU A 171 -13.04 0.69 1.56
N ALA A 172 -12.60 -0.04 0.54
CA ALA A 172 -11.19 -0.05 0.11
C ALA A 172 -10.72 1.34 -0.30
N ALA A 173 -11.48 2.04 -1.16
CA ALA A 173 -11.12 3.37 -1.65
C ALA A 173 -11.01 4.41 -0.53
N VAL A 174 -11.97 4.46 0.39
CA VAL A 174 -11.98 5.46 1.47
C VAL A 174 -10.90 5.18 2.52
N THR A 175 -10.64 3.91 2.85
CA THR A 175 -9.58 3.55 3.82
C THR A 175 -8.18 3.76 3.25
N GLN A 176 -7.97 3.48 1.97
CA GLN A 176 -6.73 3.80 1.28
C GLN A 176 -6.52 5.33 1.20
N THR A 177 -7.58 6.08 0.92
CA THR A 177 -7.51 7.56 0.91
C THR A 177 -7.19 8.10 2.30
N ALA A 178 -7.84 7.56 3.34
CA ALA A 178 -7.57 7.93 4.74
C ALA A 178 -6.12 7.66 5.13
N LEU A 179 -5.57 6.49 4.79
CA LEU A 179 -4.16 6.15 5.03
C LEU A 179 -3.22 7.13 4.31
N ARG A 180 -3.48 7.40 3.03
CA ARG A 180 -2.67 8.35 2.23
C ARG A 180 -2.67 9.74 2.87
N VAL A 181 -3.83 10.25 3.26
CA VAL A 181 -3.95 11.56 3.95
C VAL A 181 -3.20 11.57 5.27
N ALA A 182 -3.28 10.50 6.06
CA ALA A 182 -2.54 10.40 7.32
C ALA A 182 -1.02 10.42 7.10
N ILE A 183 -0.51 9.68 6.10
CA ILE A 183 0.92 9.65 5.76
C ILE A 183 1.40 11.01 5.25
N GLU A 184 0.65 11.64 4.33
CA GLU A 184 0.98 12.96 3.80
C GLU A 184 1.04 14.02 4.92
N HIS A 185 0.00 14.09 5.74
CA HIS A 185 -0.06 15.03 6.87
C HIS A 185 1.10 14.82 7.85
N TRP A 186 1.39 13.57 8.20
CA TRP A 186 2.51 13.24 9.09
C TRP A 186 3.89 13.56 8.47
N CYS A 187 4.07 13.37 7.16
CA CYS A 187 5.31 13.75 6.48
C CYS A 187 5.53 15.26 6.43
N ASP A 188 4.45 16.04 6.34
CA ASP A 188 4.51 17.51 6.30
C ASP A 188 4.74 18.15 7.69
N HIS A 189 4.51 17.40 8.78
CA HIS A 189 4.66 17.87 10.18
C HIS A 189 5.65 16.99 10.98
N PRO A 190 6.93 16.88 10.55
CA PRO A 190 7.90 16.01 11.20
C PRO A 190 8.17 16.45 12.63
N GLY A 191 7.99 15.53 13.59
CA GLY A 191 8.28 15.75 15.01
C GLY A 191 7.13 16.29 15.86
N GLU A 192 6.00 16.67 15.25
CA GLU A 192 4.81 17.13 15.98
C GLU A 192 3.92 15.96 16.42
N ASN A 193 3.90 14.86 15.66
CA ASN A 193 3.12 13.65 15.95
C ASN A 193 3.80 12.38 15.42
N VAL A 194 3.48 11.24 16.04
CA VAL A 194 3.76 9.90 15.49
C VAL A 194 2.66 9.50 14.50
N LEU A 195 2.97 8.71 13.47
CA LEU A 195 2.02 8.34 12.42
C LEU A 195 0.81 7.64 13.01
N ALA A 196 1.02 6.82 14.04
CA ALA A 196 -0.06 6.15 14.76
C ALA A 196 -1.14 7.12 15.25
N ASN A 197 -0.78 8.27 15.82
CA ASN A 197 -1.76 9.24 16.33
C ASN A 197 -2.55 9.89 15.19
N THR A 198 -1.86 10.36 14.15
CA THR A 198 -2.50 10.93 12.95
C THR A 198 -3.43 9.92 12.29
N PHE A 199 -3.00 8.67 12.17
CA PHE A 199 -3.82 7.59 11.64
C PHE A 199 -5.10 7.38 12.46
N GLN A 200 -4.98 7.30 13.80
CA GLN A 200 -6.16 7.14 14.67
C GLN A 200 -7.13 8.29 14.53
N GLU A 201 -6.65 9.53 14.46
CA GLU A 201 -7.49 10.71 14.27
C GLU A 201 -8.26 10.66 12.95
N VAL A 202 -7.57 10.40 11.84
CA VAL A 202 -8.20 10.32 10.50
C VAL A 202 -9.23 9.19 10.45
N PHE A 203 -8.93 8.02 10.99
CA PHE A 203 -9.88 6.90 11.01
C PHE A 203 -11.04 7.12 11.98
N ALA A 204 -10.85 7.86 13.07
CA ALA A 204 -11.94 8.28 13.96
C ALA A 204 -12.89 9.25 13.24
N GLN A 205 -12.37 10.23 12.50
CA GLN A 205 -13.20 11.14 11.70
C GLN A 205 -13.98 10.37 10.62
N LEU A 206 -13.33 9.42 9.94
CA LEU A 206 -13.98 8.57 8.95
C LEU A 206 -15.11 7.73 9.58
N ALA A 207 -14.87 7.12 10.74
CA ALA A 207 -15.86 6.30 11.45
C ALA A 207 -17.09 7.10 11.92
N GLN A 208 -16.91 8.41 12.20
CA GLN A 208 -17.99 9.31 12.60
C GLN A 208 -18.74 9.92 11.40
N GLY A 209 -18.32 9.64 10.17
CA GLY A 209 -18.95 10.20 8.96
C GLY A 209 -18.49 11.62 8.64
N LEU A 210 -17.25 11.98 8.99
CA LEU A 210 -16.62 13.29 8.73
C LEU A 210 -17.46 14.48 9.24
N PRO A 211 -17.88 14.50 10.52
CA PRO A 211 -18.59 15.63 11.07
C PRO A 211 -17.69 16.88 11.09
N ARG A 212 -18.29 18.07 11.04
CA ARG A 212 -17.54 19.32 11.18
C ARG A 212 -16.76 19.32 12.50
N PRO A 213 -15.44 19.59 12.50
CA PRO A 213 -14.66 19.69 13.74
C PRO A 213 -15.28 20.71 14.69
N SER A 214 -15.35 20.36 15.98
CA SER A 214 -15.73 21.30 17.02
C SER A 214 -14.57 22.30 17.19
N ALA A 215 -14.88 23.60 17.10
CA ALA A 215 -13.90 24.68 17.24
C ALA A 215 -13.31 24.75 18.66
#